data_AF-K0Z7Z8-F1
#
_entry.id   AF-K0Z7Z8-F1
#
_cell.length_a   1.000
_cell.length_b   1.000
_cell.length_c   1.000
_cell.angle_alpha   90.00
_cell.angle_beta   90.00
_cell.angle_gamma   90.00
#
_symmetry.space_group_name_H-M   'P 1'
#
loop_
_entity.id
_entity.type
_entity.pdbx_description
1 polymer ?
#
loop_
_entity_poly.entity_id
_entity_poly.type
_entity_poly.pdbx_seq_one_letter_code
_entity_poly.pdbx_strand_id
1 'polypeptide(L)'
;MTKVTFEEKYYPAVKETVYKTKLSNGLTVSLLPKQDFNEVYGIVTVQFGSVDATYTSLGKGLRHHPAGIAHFLEHKLFERENSEDIMAAFTRLGADSNAFTSFTKTSYLFSTIDHLLENLDLLDELV
;
A
#
# COMPACT_ATOMS: atom_id res chain seq x y z
N MET A 1 13.13 -11.12 17.38
CA MET A 1 12.20 -10.97 16.24
C MET A 1 11.40 -12.26 16.10
N THR A 2 10.08 -12.20 16.16
CA THR A 2 9.21 -13.38 15.96
C THR A 2 9.33 -13.82 14.51
N LYS A 3 9.63 -15.10 14.27
CA LYS A 3 9.74 -15.64 12.91
C LYS A 3 8.34 -15.64 12.28
N VAL A 4 8.13 -14.83 11.23
CA VAL A 4 6.87 -14.78 10.50
C VAL A 4 6.82 -15.98 9.56
N THR A 5 5.75 -16.78 9.64
CA THR A 5 5.55 -17.93 8.75
C THR A 5 4.63 -17.52 7.60
N PHE A 6 5.00 -17.88 6.38
CA PHE A 6 4.18 -17.69 5.20
C PHE A 6 3.49 -19.00 4.81
N GLU A 7 2.20 -18.91 4.50
CA GLU A 7 1.43 -19.95 3.84
C GLU A 7 1.71 -19.89 2.34
N GLU A 8 2.00 -21.03 1.74
CA GLU A 8 2.26 -21.16 0.31
C GLU A 8 1.01 -21.64 -0.43
N LYS A 9 0.67 -21.00 -1.55
CA LYS A 9 -0.40 -21.43 -2.43
C LYS A 9 0.00 -21.37 -3.90
N TYR A 10 0.02 -22.52 -4.54
CA TYR A 10 0.22 -22.65 -5.99
C TYR A 10 -1.09 -22.46 -6.76
N TYR A 11 -1.03 -21.70 -7.86
CA TYR A 11 -2.16 -21.40 -8.74
C TYR A 11 -1.91 -22.01 -10.14
N PRO A 12 -2.46 -23.21 -10.44
CA PRO A 12 -2.16 -23.95 -11.69
C PRO A 12 -2.53 -23.20 -12.97
N ALA A 13 -3.59 -22.39 -12.95
CA ALA A 13 -4.08 -21.66 -14.12
C ALA A 13 -3.07 -20.61 -14.64
N VAL A 14 -2.24 -20.07 -13.75
CA VAL A 14 -1.22 -19.06 -14.09
C VAL A 14 0.21 -19.57 -13.87
N LYS A 15 0.37 -20.77 -13.28
CA LYS A 15 1.66 -21.39 -12.94
C LYS A 15 2.51 -20.56 -11.98
N GLU A 16 1.86 -19.91 -11.02
CA GLU A 16 2.50 -19.02 -10.05
C GLU A 16 2.27 -19.52 -8.62
N THR A 17 3.25 -19.30 -7.75
CA THR A 17 3.14 -19.55 -6.31
C THR A 17 3.08 -18.22 -5.57
N VAL A 18 2.04 -18.04 -4.74
CA VAL A 18 1.90 -16.88 -3.86
C VAL A 18 2.19 -17.29 -2.42
N TYR A 19 3.01 -16.51 -1.74
CA TYR A 19 3.27 -16.64 -0.31
C TYR A 19 2.46 -15.60 0.43
N LYS A 20 1.71 -15.99 1.46
CA LYS A 20 0.82 -15.08 2.19
C LYS A 20 0.98 -15.23 3.70
N THR A 21 0.89 -14.13 4.43
CA THR A 21 0.87 -14.15 5.89
C THR A 21 0.02 -13.00 6.44
N LYS A 22 -0.32 -13.10 7.72
CA LYS A 22 -0.97 -12.02 8.48
C LYS A 22 -0.10 -11.67 9.68
N LEU A 23 0.34 -10.41 9.73
CA LEU A 23 1.17 -9.90 10.81
C LEU A 23 0.35 -9.71 12.10
N SER A 24 1.04 -9.53 13.23
CA SER A 24 0.40 -9.34 14.55
C SER A 24 -0.45 -8.07 14.63
N ASN A 25 -0.13 -7.03 13.84
CA ASN A 25 -0.93 -5.81 13.70
C ASN A 25 -2.15 -5.97 12.78
N GLY A 26 -2.33 -7.15 12.17
CA GLY A 26 -3.44 -7.47 11.29
C GLY A 26 -3.19 -7.22 9.79
N LEU A 27 -2.05 -6.62 9.41
CA LEU A 27 -1.68 -6.41 8.01
C LEU A 27 -1.52 -7.75 7.29
N THR A 28 -2.13 -7.88 6.13
CA THR A 28 -1.98 -9.04 5.25
C THR A 28 -0.89 -8.78 4.24
N VAL A 29 0.17 -9.59 4.26
CA VAL A 29 1.30 -9.48 3.33
C VAL A 29 1.23 -10.63 2.34
N SER A 30 1.39 -10.32 1.05
CA SER A 30 1.46 -11.32 -0.02
C SER A 30 2.68 -11.06 -0.87
N LEU A 31 3.43 -12.12 -1.20
CA LEU A 31 4.62 -12.07 -2.04
C LEU A 31 4.41 -12.97 -3.25
N LEU A 32 4.74 -12.46 -4.43
CA LEU A 32 4.73 -13.20 -5.69
C LEU A 32 6.11 -13.07 -6.35
N PRO A 33 7.04 -14.01 -6.08
CA PRO A 33 8.37 -13.97 -6.69
C PRO A 33 8.28 -14.24 -8.19
N LYS A 34 8.73 -13.29 -9.02
CA LYS A 34 8.79 -13.43 -10.48
C LYS A 34 10.25 -13.40 -10.95
N GLN A 35 10.89 -14.58 -10.95
CA GLN A 35 12.34 -14.71 -11.20
C GLN A 35 12.77 -14.23 -12.61
N ASP A 36 11.85 -14.19 -13.57
CA ASP A 36 12.11 -13.78 -14.95
C ASP A 36 11.93 -12.27 -15.19
N PHE A 37 11.70 -11.48 -14.14
CA PHE A 37 11.42 -10.05 -14.22
C PHE A 37 12.47 -9.23 -13.47
N ASN A 38 12.90 -8.11 -14.06
CA ASN A 38 13.85 -7.18 -13.43
C ASN A 38 13.14 -6.15 -12.54
N GLU A 39 11.87 -5.84 -12.83
CA GLU A 39 11.09 -4.86 -12.09
C GLU A 39 10.38 -5.52 -10.90
N VAL A 40 10.47 -4.86 -9.75
CA VAL A 40 9.70 -5.19 -8.55
C VAL A 40 8.60 -4.15 -8.39
N TYR A 41 7.39 -4.64 -8.07
CA TYR A 41 6.21 -3.82 -7.86
C TYR A 41 5.71 -3.97 -6.42
N GLY A 42 5.63 -2.86 -5.70
CA GLY A 42 5.12 -2.78 -4.34
C GLY A 42 3.78 -2.05 -4.28
N ILE A 43 2.83 -2.56 -3.50
CA ILE A 43 1.52 -1.93 -3.33
C ILE A 43 0.97 -2.16 -1.92
N VAL A 44 0.48 -1.09 -1.29
CA VAL A 44 -0.32 -1.13 -0.07
C VAL A 44 -1.72 -0.64 -0.40
N THR A 45 -2.73 -1.41 0.01
CA THR A 45 -4.14 -1.06 -0.22
C THR A 45 -4.88 -0.97 1.10
N VAL A 46 -5.51 0.17 1.35
CA VAL A 46 -6.38 0.43 2.49
C VAL A 46 -7.83 0.22 2.06
N GLN A 47 -8.61 -0.45 2.90
CA GLN A 47 -10.06 -0.66 2.70
C GLN A 47 -10.84 0.59 3.11
N PHE A 48 -10.58 1.67 2.40
CA PHE A 48 -11.24 2.96 2.55
C PHE A 48 -11.25 3.65 1.18
N GLY A 49 -12.44 3.84 0.61
CA GLY A 49 -12.63 4.42 -0.71
C GLY A 49 -13.65 5.55 -0.73
N SER A 50 -13.98 6.02 -1.94
CA SER A 50 -14.81 7.21 -2.12
C SER A 50 -16.23 7.10 -1.55
N VAL A 51 -16.76 5.89 -1.34
CA VAL A 51 -18.11 5.67 -0.79
C VAL A 51 -18.11 5.60 0.74
N ASP A 52 -16.95 5.49 1.38
CA ASP A 52 -16.80 5.35 2.83
C ASP A 52 -16.87 6.71 3.55
N ALA A 53 -17.82 7.56 3.18
CA ALA A 53 -18.00 8.88 3.80
C ALA A 53 -18.61 8.80 5.22
N THR A 54 -19.27 7.69 5.55
CA THR A 54 -19.96 7.50 6.82
C THR A 54 -19.33 6.36 7.61
N TYR A 55 -19.05 6.59 8.89
CA TYR A 55 -18.41 5.60 9.76
C TYR A 55 -18.91 5.71 11.21
N THR A 56 -18.74 4.64 11.98
CA THR A 56 -19.05 4.64 13.42
C THR A 56 -17.79 4.98 14.20
N SER A 57 -17.80 6.13 14.86
CA SER A 57 -16.68 6.58 15.69
C SER A 57 -16.81 6.05 17.12
N LEU A 58 -15.72 5.55 17.69
CA LEU A 58 -15.67 5.02 19.06
C LEU A 58 -16.11 6.12 20.06
N GLY A 59 -17.20 5.87 20.78
CA GLY A 59 -17.75 6.80 21.77
C GLY A 59 -18.44 8.05 21.21
N LYS A 60 -18.51 8.21 19.89
CA LYS A 60 -19.05 9.42 19.23
C LYS A 60 -20.19 9.13 18.25
N GLY A 61 -20.61 7.86 18.10
CA GLY A 61 -21.72 7.45 17.25
C GLY A 61 -21.41 7.55 15.76
N LEU A 62 -22.47 7.61 14.94
CA LEU A 62 -22.38 7.74 13.49
C LEU A 62 -21.81 9.11 13.11
N ARG A 63 -20.80 9.13 12.25
CA ARG A 63 -20.14 10.33 11.73
C ARG A 63 -20.16 10.30 10.21
N HIS A 64 -20.11 11.49 9.62
CA HIS A 64 -20.09 11.67 8.17
C HIS A 64 -19.02 12.71 7.81
N HIS A 65 -18.20 12.39 6.81
CA HIS A 65 -17.24 13.28 6.18
C HIS A 65 -17.78 13.80 4.85
N PRO A 66 -17.31 14.97 4.37
CA PRO A 66 -17.64 15.42 3.02
C PRO A 66 -17.24 14.40 1.96
N ALA A 67 -18.01 14.35 0.88
CA ALA A 67 -17.65 13.56 -0.30
C ALA A 67 -16.25 13.95 -0.79
N GLY A 68 -15.49 12.94 -1.23
CA GLY A 68 -14.11 13.12 -1.68
C GLY A 68 -13.05 12.99 -0.58
N ILE A 69 -13.41 12.72 0.68
CA ILE A 69 -12.43 12.59 1.78
C ILE A 69 -11.34 11.54 1.51
N ALA A 70 -11.66 10.38 0.94
CA ALA A 70 -10.67 9.34 0.65
C ALA A 70 -9.64 9.80 -0.39
N HIS A 71 -10.12 10.38 -1.50
CA HIS A 71 -9.26 10.95 -2.53
C HIS A 71 -8.47 12.16 -2.02
N PHE A 72 -9.08 12.99 -1.18
CA PHE A 72 -8.38 14.12 -0.57
C PHE A 72 -7.23 13.64 0.32
N LEU A 73 -7.45 12.61 1.15
CA LEU A 73 -6.39 12.02 1.96
C LEU A 73 -5.30 11.43 1.08
N GLU A 74 -5.64 10.66 0.04
CA GLU A 74 -4.67 10.12 -0.93
C GLU A 74 -3.63 11.15 -1.37
N HIS A 75 -4.07 12.33 -1.82
CA HIS A 75 -3.17 13.42 -2.23
C HIS A 75 -2.38 14.01 -1.07
N LYS A 76 -3.00 14.12 0.11
CA LYS A 76 -2.37 14.74 1.28
C LYS A 76 -1.31 13.85 1.93
N LEU A 77 -1.39 12.51 1.80
CA LEU A 77 -0.38 11.62 2.38
C LEU A 77 1.00 11.76 1.71
N PHE A 78 1.08 12.26 0.47
CA PHE A 78 2.37 12.50 -0.19
C PHE A 78 3.17 13.69 0.37
N GLU A 79 2.53 14.55 1.17
CA GLU A 79 3.16 15.73 1.77
C GLU A 79 3.67 15.42 3.19
N ARG A 80 4.99 15.44 3.37
CA ARG A 80 5.63 15.28 4.68
C ARG A 80 5.48 16.53 5.55
N GLU A 81 5.69 16.39 6.87
CA GLU A 81 5.62 17.50 7.83
C GLU A 81 6.59 18.66 7.50
N ASN A 82 7.74 18.34 6.89
CA ASN A 82 8.72 19.31 6.42
C ASN A 82 8.43 19.89 5.02
N SER A 83 7.22 19.66 4.49
CA SER A 83 6.77 20.03 3.14
C SER A 83 7.55 19.35 2.00
N GLU A 84 8.30 18.29 2.29
CA GLU A 84 8.91 17.47 1.25
C GLU A 84 7.89 16.54 0.59
N ASP A 85 8.00 16.41 -0.73
CA ASP A 85 7.24 15.44 -1.52
C ASP A 85 7.93 14.08 -1.48
N ILE A 86 7.24 13.07 -0.94
CA ILE A 86 7.75 11.70 -0.86
C ILE A 86 7.86 11.04 -2.24
N MET A 87 7.09 11.46 -3.26
CA MET A 87 7.25 10.99 -4.65
C MET A 87 8.64 11.35 -5.19
N ALA A 88 9.17 12.50 -4.80
CA ALA A 88 10.54 12.88 -5.15
C ALA A 88 11.58 11.97 -4.47
N ALA A 89 11.28 11.39 -3.30
CA ALA A 89 12.13 10.40 -2.66
C ALA A 89 12.17 9.07 -3.44
N PHE A 90 11.01 8.57 -3.89
CA PHE A 90 10.95 7.41 -4.81
C PHE A 90 11.74 7.67 -6.09
N THR A 91 11.55 8.84 -6.70
CA THR A 91 12.27 9.24 -7.93
C THR A 91 13.79 9.23 -7.74
N ARG A 92 14.30 9.71 -6.59
CA ARG A 92 15.74 9.69 -6.27
C ARG A 92 16.32 8.28 -6.17
N LEU A 93 15.49 7.30 -5.83
CA LEU A 93 15.85 5.88 -5.78
C LEU A 93 15.65 5.16 -7.13
N GLY A 94 15.23 5.88 -8.17
CA GLY A 94 14.94 5.31 -9.49
C GLY A 94 13.60 4.57 -9.58
N ALA A 95 12.69 4.82 -8.64
CA ALA A 95 11.36 4.22 -8.65
C ALA A 95 10.30 5.17 -9.24
N ASP A 96 9.30 4.60 -9.91
CA ASP A 96 8.06 5.29 -10.25
C ASP A 96 7.03 5.03 -9.14
N SER A 97 6.29 6.06 -8.72
CA SER A 97 5.35 5.97 -7.60
C SER A 97 4.01 6.57 -7.98
N ASN A 98 2.92 5.99 -7.47
CA ASN A 98 1.57 6.48 -7.75
C ASN A 98 0.59 6.11 -6.62
N ALA A 99 -0.64 6.62 -6.72
CA ALA A 99 -1.75 6.19 -5.91
C ALA A 99 -3.07 6.29 -6.68
N PHE A 100 -4.10 5.63 -6.16
CA PHE A 100 -5.46 5.83 -6.63
C PHE A 100 -6.50 5.48 -5.57
N THR A 101 -7.56 6.29 -5.50
CA THR A 101 -8.80 5.97 -4.79
C THR A 101 -9.87 5.41 -5.73
N SER A 102 -10.36 4.23 -5.40
CA SER A 102 -11.56 3.60 -5.98
C SER A 102 -12.78 3.79 -5.08
N PHE A 103 -13.92 3.19 -5.44
CA PHE A 103 -15.13 3.26 -4.62
C PHE A 103 -14.92 2.73 -3.19
N THR A 104 -14.19 1.63 -3.01
CA THR A 104 -14.10 0.92 -1.73
C THR A 104 -12.68 0.79 -1.17
N LYS A 105 -11.68 1.31 -1.89
CA LYS A 105 -10.26 1.15 -1.54
C LYS A 105 -9.44 2.33 -2.04
N THR A 106 -8.34 2.60 -1.33
CA THR A 106 -7.26 3.50 -1.77
C THR A 106 -5.96 2.72 -1.77
N SER A 107 -5.17 2.84 -2.83
CA SER A 107 -3.90 2.12 -2.96
C SER A 107 -2.75 3.08 -3.24
N TYR A 108 -1.59 2.79 -2.65
CA TYR A 108 -0.32 3.48 -2.87
C TYR A 108 0.69 2.45 -3.37
N LEU A 109 1.48 2.80 -4.37
CA LEU A 109 2.30 1.84 -5.09
C LEU A 109 3.59 2.46 -5.62
N PHE A 110 4.57 1.60 -5.85
CA PHE A 110 5.77 1.93 -6.61
C PHE A 110 6.21 0.77 -7.49
N SER A 111 7.00 1.08 -8.52
CA SER A 111 7.80 0.10 -9.23
C SER A 111 9.26 0.53 -9.31
N THR A 112 10.18 -0.43 -9.23
CA THR A 112 11.62 -0.16 -9.27
C THR A 112 12.40 -1.34 -9.83
N ILE A 113 13.60 -1.08 -10.34
CA ILE A 113 14.57 -2.11 -10.74
C ILE A 113 15.75 -2.21 -9.75
N ASP A 114 15.84 -1.31 -8.77
CA ASP A 114 16.92 -1.22 -7.77
C ASP A 114 16.41 -0.62 -6.44
N HIS A 115 17.24 -0.59 -5.38
CA HIS A 115 16.92 0.01 -4.08
C HIS A 115 15.57 -0.44 -3.50
N LEU A 116 15.27 -1.75 -3.63
CA LEU A 116 13.97 -2.30 -3.24
C LEU A 116 13.64 -2.03 -1.77
N LEU A 117 14.62 -2.23 -0.87
CA LEU A 117 14.38 -2.09 0.56
C LEU A 117 14.10 -0.63 0.93
N GLU A 118 14.85 0.30 0.33
CA GLU A 118 14.66 1.74 0.55
C GLU A 118 13.31 2.23 0.01
N ASN A 119 12.85 1.71 -1.15
CA ASN A 119 11.52 2.03 -1.67
C ASN A 119 10.41 1.39 -0.83
N LEU A 120 10.63 0.21 -0.25
CA LEU A 120 9.70 -0.40 0.70
C LEU A 120 9.60 0.44 1.99
N ASP A 121 10.72 0.97 2.49
CA ASP A 121 10.73 1.85 3.66
C ASP A 121 9.97 3.15 3.37
N LEU A 122 10.10 3.73 2.17
CA LEU A 122 9.29 4.88 1.75
C LEU A 122 7.79 4.56 1.67
N LEU A 123 7.43 3.35 1.22
CA LEU A 123 6.04 2.93 1.15
C LEU A 123 5.45 2.69 2.55
N ASP A 124 6.23 2.18 3.50
CA ASP A 124 5.83 2.04 4.91
C ASP A 124 5.73 3.40 5.61
N GLU A 125 6.61 4.35 5.30
CA GLU A 125 6.51 5.73 5.80
C GLU A 125 5.26 6.44 5.28
N LEU A 126 4.87 6.16 4.04
CA LEU A 126 3.73 6.80 3.39
C LEU A 126 2.38 6.42 4.01
N VAL A 127 2.20 5.19 4.53
CA VAL A 127 0.85 4.64 4.83
C VAL A 127 0.72 4.01 6.22
#